data_AF-A0A653UH52-F1
#
_entry.id   AF-A0A653UH52-F1
#
_cell.length_a   1.000
_cell.length_b   1.000
_cell.length_c   1.000
_cell.angle_alpha   90.00
_cell.angle_beta   90.00
_cell.angle_gamma   90.00
#
_symmetry.space_group_name_H-M   'P 1'
#
loop_
_entity.id
_entity.type
_entity.pdbx_description
1 polymer ?
#
loop_
_entity_poly.entity_id
_entity_poly.type
_entity_poly.pdbx_seq_one_letter_code
_entity_poly.pdbx_strand_id
1 'polypeptide(L)'
;MNVSSASAMVNVLNEGRVQREKAADERSAARLRDARSAVATLKQMNTNASDQKKAAAKQRVNQLKARLQMLKMSSPVDPKVLAQLARELKSAVSSYAGAGGSAGDLGVTATPAASTPSADVGAAQVEAGDAAATAQAVATEQADEPKQDEAGSPDNPYQRMAQDAEVKLADASRRGVSSQADRDFLTDVRGLANQIKAMAKQAFASKADPVERRDAETAEKAAADALKAVDDASKNLNVGGISLTV
;
A
#
# COMPACT_ATOMS: atom_id res chain seq x y z
N MET A 1 -26.90 30.16 66.46
CA MET A 1 -26.16 28.93 66.08
C MET A 1 -26.50 28.44 64.66
N ASN A 2 -26.80 29.29 63.65
CA ASN A 2 -27.25 28.83 62.32
C ASN A 2 -26.26 29.05 61.15
N VAL A 3 -25.04 29.51 61.41
CA VAL A 3 -24.08 29.88 60.34
C VAL A 3 -23.28 28.68 59.79
N SER A 4 -23.10 27.61 60.57
CA SER A 4 -22.31 26.44 60.15
C SER A 4 -22.99 25.56 59.10
N SER A 5 -24.33 25.56 59.02
CA SER A 5 -25.05 24.70 58.07
C SER A 5 -25.02 25.25 56.64
N ALA A 6 -24.98 26.58 56.48
CA ALA A 6 -24.91 27.23 55.17
C ALA A 6 -23.54 27.05 54.48
N SER A 7 -22.45 27.05 55.24
CA SER A 7 -21.10 26.82 54.71
C SER A 7 -20.88 25.38 54.23
N ALA A 8 -21.47 24.40 54.92
CA ALA A 8 -21.38 22.99 54.53
C ALA A 8 -22.07 22.70 53.18
N MET A 9 -23.24 23.32 52.92
CA MET A 9 -23.93 23.17 51.62
C MET A 9 -23.15 23.76 50.45
N VAL A 10 -22.43 24.88 50.64
CA VAL A 10 -21.64 25.52 49.57
C VAL A 10 -20.44 24.68 49.17
N ASN A 11 -19.75 24.02 50.12
CA ASN A 11 -18.64 23.12 49.81
C ASN A 11 -19.11 21.87 49.04
N VAL A 12 -20.22 21.24 49.44
CA VAL A 12 -20.78 20.07 48.73
C VAL A 12 -21.21 20.43 47.30
N LEU A 13 -21.77 21.62 47.09
CA LEU A 13 -22.15 22.11 45.75
C LEU A 13 -20.93 22.36 44.85
N ASN A 14 -19.83 22.88 45.41
CA ASN A 14 -18.59 23.08 44.66
C ASN A 14 -17.90 21.76 44.32
N GLU A 15 -17.80 20.81 45.26
CA GLU A 15 -17.27 19.47 45.00
C GLU A 15 -18.06 18.73 43.92
N GLY A 16 -19.39 18.82 43.95
CA GLY A 16 -20.26 18.25 42.92
C GLY A 16 -20.15 18.91 41.54
N ARG A 17 -19.64 20.15 41.44
CA ARG A 17 -19.32 20.80 40.15
C ARG A 17 -17.99 20.30 39.60
N VAL A 18 -16.95 20.25 40.43
CA VAL A 18 -15.63 19.73 40.05
C VAL A 18 -15.70 18.28 39.60
N GLN A 19 -16.48 17.43 40.29
CA GLN A 19 -16.67 16.04 39.86
C GLN A 19 -17.39 15.91 38.51
N ARG A 20 -18.37 16.78 38.23
CA ARG A 20 -19.09 16.77 36.95
C ARG A 20 -18.23 17.27 35.79
N GLU A 21 -17.40 18.27 36.04
CA GLU A 21 -16.41 18.77 35.09
C GLU A 21 -15.36 17.70 34.78
N LYS A 22 -14.78 17.08 35.81
CA LYS A 22 -13.84 15.97 35.65
C LYS A 22 -14.45 14.80 34.88
N ALA A 23 -15.69 14.42 35.17
CA ALA A 23 -16.38 13.35 34.43
C ALA A 23 -16.71 13.74 32.98
N ALA A 24 -16.94 15.03 32.68
CA ALA A 24 -17.12 15.52 31.33
C ALA A 24 -15.81 15.48 30.55
N ASP A 25 -14.69 15.86 31.18
CA ASP A 25 -13.35 15.81 30.61
C ASP A 25 -12.87 14.38 30.36
N GLU A 26 -13.12 13.47 31.29
CA GLU A 26 -12.79 12.04 31.10
C GLU A 26 -13.56 11.44 29.92
N ARG A 27 -14.83 11.81 29.73
CA ARG A 27 -15.62 11.37 28.58
C ARG A 27 -15.14 11.98 27.27
N SER A 28 -14.76 13.25 27.26
CA SER A 28 -14.24 13.91 26.06
C SER A 28 -12.88 13.33 25.67
N ALA A 29 -12.00 13.08 26.65
CA ALA A 29 -10.72 12.42 26.47
C ALA A 29 -10.87 10.98 25.96
N ALA A 30 -11.82 10.21 26.51
CA ALA A 30 -12.13 8.86 26.02
C ALA A 30 -12.59 8.88 24.56
N ARG A 31 -13.54 9.77 24.21
CA ARG A 31 -14.02 9.93 22.82
C ARG A 31 -12.91 10.32 21.85
N LEU A 32 -11.99 11.22 22.26
CA LEU A 32 -10.85 11.59 21.44
C LEU A 32 -9.87 10.42 21.23
N ARG A 33 -9.67 9.60 22.27
CA ARG A 33 -8.82 8.40 22.17
C ARG A 33 -9.44 7.37 21.23
N ASP A 34 -10.74 7.13 21.35
CA ASP A 34 -11.48 6.22 20.48
C ASP A 34 -11.43 6.69 19.03
N ALA A 35 -11.70 7.98 18.79
CA ALA A 35 -11.64 8.57 17.45
C ALA A 35 -10.23 8.45 16.82
N ARG A 36 -9.16 8.71 17.61
CA ARG A 36 -7.78 8.54 17.14
C ARG A 36 -7.46 7.08 16.81
N SER A 37 -7.91 6.14 17.63
CA SER A 37 -7.71 4.71 17.38
C SER A 37 -8.44 4.22 16.13
N ALA A 38 -9.65 4.73 15.88
CA ALA A 38 -10.43 4.42 14.67
C ALA A 38 -9.75 4.96 13.40
N VAL A 39 -9.24 6.20 13.44
CA VAL A 39 -8.49 6.80 12.32
C VAL A 39 -7.20 6.03 12.05
N ALA A 40 -6.47 5.63 13.09
CA ALA A 40 -5.27 4.81 12.94
C ALA A 40 -5.59 3.45 12.29
N THR A 41 -6.66 2.79 12.74
CA THR A 41 -7.13 1.52 12.18
C THR A 41 -7.52 1.66 10.71
N LEU A 42 -8.28 2.70 10.36
CA LEU A 42 -8.66 2.98 8.97
C LEU A 42 -7.44 3.24 8.08
N LYS A 43 -6.46 4.01 8.58
CA LYS A 43 -5.21 4.28 7.86
C LYS A 43 -4.42 2.98 7.60
N GLN A 44 -4.37 2.10 8.59
CA GLN A 44 -3.71 0.80 8.46
C GLN A 44 -4.44 -0.11 7.46
N MET A 45 -5.77 -0.19 7.53
CA MET A 45 -6.58 -0.95 6.57
C MET A 45 -6.41 -0.44 5.14
N ASN A 46 -6.40 0.89 4.95
CA ASN A 46 -6.20 1.48 3.63
C ASN A 46 -4.80 1.17 3.07
N THR A 47 -3.77 1.24 3.91
CA THR A 47 -2.38 0.90 3.53
C THR A 47 -2.28 -0.58 3.10
N ASN A 48 -2.83 -1.48 3.91
CA ASN A 48 -2.84 -2.91 3.59
C ASN A 48 -3.61 -3.19 2.27
N ALA A 49 -4.77 -2.54 2.07
CA ALA A 49 -5.55 -2.68 0.86
C ALA A 49 -4.82 -2.14 -0.38
N SER A 50 -4.11 -1.00 -0.27
CA SER A 50 -3.26 -0.49 -1.35
C SER A 50 -2.12 -1.45 -1.66
N ASP A 51 -1.45 -2.00 -0.65
CA ASP A 51 -0.31 -2.89 -0.85
C ASP A 51 -0.74 -4.20 -1.52
N GLN A 52 -1.89 -4.75 -1.12
CA GLN A 52 -2.48 -5.92 -1.77
C GLN A 52 -2.81 -5.65 -3.25
N LYS A 53 -3.40 -4.49 -3.57
CA LYS A 53 -3.69 -4.12 -4.96
C LYS A 53 -2.40 -3.95 -5.77
N LYS A 54 -1.38 -3.30 -5.22
CA LYS A 54 -0.04 -3.17 -5.86
C LYS A 54 0.59 -4.54 -6.10
N ALA A 55 0.53 -5.44 -5.11
CA ALA A 55 1.07 -6.80 -5.23
C ALA A 55 0.33 -7.63 -6.30
N ALA A 56 -1.01 -7.59 -6.32
CA ALA A 56 -1.81 -8.27 -7.32
C ALA A 56 -1.53 -7.76 -8.74
N ALA A 57 -1.38 -6.44 -8.90
CA ALA A 57 -1.00 -5.85 -10.18
C ALA A 57 0.41 -6.26 -10.63
N LYS A 58 1.39 -6.30 -9.72
CA LYS A 58 2.74 -6.84 -9.99
C LYS A 58 2.69 -8.29 -10.45
N GLN A 59 1.92 -9.14 -9.79
CA GLN A 59 1.74 -10.54 -10.18
C GLN A 59 1.15 -10.66 -11.60
N ARG A 60 0.13 -9.86 -11.94
CA ARG A 60 -0.45 -9.82 -13.29
C ARG A 60 0.58 -9.40 -14.34
N VAL A 61 1.40 -8.39 -14.07
CA VAL A 61 2.48 -7.98 -14.98
C VAL A 61 3.49 -9.11 -15.17
N ASN A 62 3.86 -9.83 -14.12
CA ASN A 62 4.76 -10.98 -14.23
C ASN A 62 4.15 -12.12 -15.06
N GLN A 63 2.86 -12.40 -14.90
CA GLN A 63 2.14 -13.35 -15.76
C GLN A 63 2.13 -12.89 -17.23
N LEU A 64 1.92 -11.60 -17.49
CA LEU A 64 1.99 -11.02 -18.83
C LEU A 64 3.38 -11.13 -19.45
N LYS A 65 4.45 -10.90 -18.67
CA LYS A 65 5.84 -11.12 -19.10
C LYS A 65 6.05 -12.57 -19.53
N ALA A 66 5.63 -13.53 -18.71
CA ALA A 66 5.75 -14.95 -19.03
C ALA A 66 4.96 -15.34 -20.30
N ARG A 67 3.72 -14.87 -20.43
CA ARG A 67 2.90 -15.07 -21.64
C ARG A 67 3.55 -14.47 -22.89
N LEU A 68 4.11 -13.26 -22.79
CA LEU A 68 4.81 -12.62 -23.91
C LEU A 68 6.07 -13.40 -24.29
N GLN A 69 6.81 -13.94 -23.31
CA GLN A 69 7.98 -14.76 -23.57
C GLN A 69 7.60 -16.05 -24.29
N MET A 70 6.55 -16.75 -23.85
CA MET A 70 6.02 -17.92 -24.56
C MET A 70 5.59 -17.56 -25.98
N LEU A 71 4.89 -16.43 -26.15
CA LEU A 71 4.45 -15.94 -27.46
C LEU A 71 5.62 -15.67 -28.42
N LYS A 72 6.77 -15.22 -27.91
CA LYS A 72 7.99 -15.04 -28.72
C LYS A 72 8.60 -16.36 -29.18
N MET A 73 8.48 -17.41 -28.37
CA MET A 73 8.99 -18.73 -28.71
C MET A 73 8.04 -19.47 -29.66
N SER A 74 6.73 -19.19 -29.57
CA SER A 74 5.73 -19.68 -30.52
C SER A 74 5.68 -18.78 -31.76
N SER A 75 6.53 -19.05 -32.75
CA SER A 75 6.36 -18.47 -34.09
C SER A 75 5.28 -19.25 -34.86
N PRO A 76 4.32 -18.60 -35.55
CA PRO A 76 4.16 -17.15 -35.75
C PRO A 76 3.37 -16.43 -34.63
N VAL A 77 3.70 -15.17 -34.39
CA VAL A 77 3.03 -14.30 -33.39
C VAL A 77 1.65 -13.86 -33.89
N ASP A 78 0.60 -14.13 -33.11
CA ASP A 78 -0.76 -13.67 -33.39
C ASP A 78 -0.97 -12.20 -32.92
N PRO A 79 -1.31 -11.26 -33.83
CA PRO A 79 -1.57 -9.87 -33.48
C PRO A 79 -2.78 -9.68 -32.55
N LYS A 80 -3.80 -10.55 -32.60
CA LYS A 80 -4.97 -10.44 -31.70
C LYS A 80 -4.57 -10.66 -30.25
N VAL A 81 -3.70 -11.65 -30.03
CA VAL A 81 -3.15 -11.97 -28.71
C VAL A 81 -2.32 -10.79 -28.20
N LEU A 82 -1.50 -10.15 -29.05
CA LEU A 82 -0.75 -8.94 -28.67
C LEU A 82 -1.68 -7.79 -28.22
N ALA A 83 -2.79 -7.57 -28.93
CA ALA A 83 -3.77 -6.55 -28.55
C ALA A 83 -4.41 -6.85 -27.19
N GLN A 84 -4.72 -8.11 -26.91
CA GLN A 84 -5.25 -8.53 -25.61
C GLN A 84 -4.22 -8.32 -24.49
N LEU A 85 -2.97 -8.73 -24.68
CA LEU A 85 -1.90 -8.51 -23.70
C LEU A 85 -1.71 -7.02 -23.40
N ALA A 86 -1.77 -6.14 -24.41
CA ALA A 86 -1.67 -4.71 -24.20
C ALA A 86 -2.83 -4.14 -23.35
N ARG A 87 -4.06 -4.63 -23.56
CA ARG A 87 -5.23 -4.22 -22.75
C ARG A 87 -5.14 -4.73 -21.30
N GLU A 88 -4.69 -5.97 -21.11
CA GLU A 88 -4.43 -6.54 -19.79
C GLU A 88 -3.30 -5.77 -19.07
N LEU A 89 -2.26 -5.36 -19.80
CA LEU A 89 -1.19 -4.53 -19.26
C LEU A 89 -1.72 -3.17 -18.81
N LYS A 90 -2.53 -2.51 -19.65
CA LYS A 90 -3.17 -1.24 -19.30
C LYS A 90 -4.01 -1.36 -18.03
N SER A 91 -4.85 -2.39 -17.90
CA SER A 91 -5.69 -2.57 -16.73
C SER A 91 -4.88 -2.86 -15.46
N ALA A 92 -3.80 -3.65 -15.57
CA ALA A 92 -2.87 -3.89 -14.47
C ALA A 92 -2.20 -2.58 -14.00
N VAL A 93 -1.74 -1.73 -14.93
CA VAL A 93 -1.16 -0.41 -14.61
C VAL A 93 -2.17 0.50 -13.94
N SER A 94 -3.40 0.60 -14.47
CA SER A 94 -4.45 1.41 -13.85
C SER A 94 -4.78 0.94 -12.43
N SER A 95 -4.82 -0.39 -12.21
CA SER A 95 -5.03 -0.94 -10.86
C SER A 95 -3.88 -0.65 -9.90
N TYR A 96 -2.63 -0.64 -10.40
CA TYR A 96 -1.46 -0.28 -9.63
C TYR A 96 -1.46 1.21 -9.25
N ALA A 97 -1.76 2.07 -10.22
CA ALA A 97 -1.83 3.52 -10.03
C ALA A 97 -2.93 3.91 -9.04
N GLY A 98 -4.13 3.30 -9.16
CA GLY A 98 -5.24 3.54 -8.23
C GLY A 98 -4.95 3.08 -6.80
N ALA A 99 -4.02 2.15 -6.61
CA ALA A 99 -3.54 1.75 -5.29
C ALA A 99 -2.50 2.71 -4.70
N GLY A 100 -1.84 3.54 -5.52
CA GLY A 100 -0.78 4.47 -5.10
C GLY A 100 -1.24 5.76 -4.42
N GLY A 101 -2.55 5.93 -4.21
CA GLY A 101 -3.10 7.09 -3.53
C GLY A 101 -3.36 8.27 -4.46
N SER A 102 -4.53 8.29 -5.10
CA SER A 102 -5.14 9.55 -5.49
C SER A 102 -5.75 10.17 -4.24
N ALA A 103 -5.16 11.26 -3.74
CA ALA A 103 -5.79 12.11 -2.72
C ALA A 103 -7.13 12.73 -3.19
N GLY A 104 -7.45 12.61 -4.49
CA GLY A 104 -8.74 12.99 -5.07
C GLY A 104 -9.85 11.92 -4.99
N ASP A 105 -9.56 10.70 -4.50
CA ASP A 105 -10.54 9.60 -4.48
C ASP A 105 -11.15 9.33 -3.10
N LEU A 106 -11.41 10.41 -2.35
CA LEU A 106 -12.43 10.39 -1.28
C LEU A 106 -13.82 10.74 -1.84
N GLY A 107 -14.02 10.73 -3.17
CA GLY A 107 -15.22 11.31 -3.77
C GLY A 107 -15.69 10.81 -5.14
N VAL A 108 -15.15 9.75 -5.76
CA VAL A 108 -15.72 9.23 -7.03
C VAL A 108 -15.85 7.72 -7.07
N THR A 109 -17.03 7.25 -6.67
CA THR A 109 -17.69 6.00 -7.12
C THR A 109 -16.79 4.81 -7.42
N ALA A 110 -16.60 3.96 -6.40
CA ALA A 110 -16.26 2.57 -6.63
C ALA A 110 -17.36 1.93 -7.49
N THR A 111 -17.08 1.74 -8.77
CA THR A 111 -17.89 0.88 -9.63
C THR A 111 -17.65 -0.56 -9.16
N PRO A 112 -18.68 -1.31 -8.74
CA PRO A 112 -18.48 -2.69 -8.34
C PRO A 112 -18.11 -3.50 -9.58
N ALA A 113 -16.87 -4.00 -9.61
CA ALA A 113 -16.50 -5.06 -10.53
C ALA A 113 -17.28 -6.32 -10.12
N ALA A 114 -18.12 -6.79 -11.03
CA ALA A 114 -18.92 -7.99 -10.86
C ALA A 114 -18.03 -9.20 -10.51
N SER A 115 -18.24 -9.76 -9.33
CA SER A 115 -17.68 -11.05 -8.93
C SER A 115 -18.40 -12.15 -9.71
N THR A 116 -17.67 -12.84 -10.58
CA THR A 116 -18.08 -14.16 -11.07
C THR A 116 -17.98 -15.19 -9.94
N PRO A 117 -18.98 -16.05 -9.72
CA PRO A 117 -18.87 -17.12 -8.73
C PRO A 117 -18.04 -18.27 -9.31
N SER A 118 -17.00 -18.70 -8.60
CA SER A 118 -16.43 -20.04 -8.77
C SER A 118 -16.66 -20.80 -7.48
N ALA A 119 -17.41 -21.89 -7.62
CA ALA A 119 -17.72 -22.83 -6.58
C ALA A 119 -16.48 -23.69 -6.23
N ASP A 120 -16.30 -23.87 -4.92
CA ASP A 120 -16.13 -25.15 -4.23
C ASP A 120 -15.29 -26.25 -4.90
N VAL A 121 -14.11 -26.57 -4.35
CA VAL A 121 -13.81 -27.87 -3.70
C VAL A 121 -12.51 -27.78 -2.86
N GLY A 122 -12.52 -28.40 -1.67
CA GLY A 122 -11.35 -29.16 -1.19
C GLY A 122 -10.66 -28.68 0.09
N ALA A 123 -11.15 -29.15 1.24
CA ALA A 123 -10.43 -29.19 2.51
C ALA A 123 -9.40 -30.34 2.58
N ALA A 124 -8.42 -30.19 3.47
CA ALA A 124 -7.42 -31.15 4.02
C ALA A 124 -5.99 -30.61 3.84
N GLN A 125 -4.99 -30.77 4.72
CA GLN A 125 -4.86 -31.29 6.08
C GLN A 125 -3.42 -30.96 6.53
N VAL A 126 -3.22 -30.89 7.84
CA VAL A 126 -2.00 -30.71 8.64
C VAL A 126 -0.81 -31.58 8.18
N GLU A 127 0.42 -31.07 8.27
CA GLU A 127 1.56 -31.81 8.88
C GLU A 127 2.70 -30.88 9.31
N ALA A 128 3.17 -31.15 10.53
CA ALA A 128 4.35 -30.60 11.16
C ALA A 128 5.59 -31.40 10.73
N GLY A 129 6.75 -30.76 10.68
CA GLY A 129 8.02 -31.40 10.35
C GLY A 129 9.18 -30.70 11.05
N ASP A 130 9.55 -31.27 12.18
CA ASP A 130 10.72 -31.01 13.00
C ASP A 130 12.04 -31.28 12.25
N ALA A 131 13.05 -30.42 12.43
CA ALA A 131 14.44 -30.76 12.18
C ALA A 131 15.36 -29.84 12.99
N ALA A 132 15.80 -30.37 14.13
CA ALA A 132 16.87 -29.88 14.97
C ALA A 132 18.23 -29.80 14.25
N ALA A 133 19.01 -28.79 14.58
CA ALA A 133 20.47 -28.87 14.56
C ALA A 133 21.04 -28.09 15.75
N THR A 134 21.63 -28.83 16.68
CA THR A 134 22.23 -28.40 17.94
C THR A 134 23.76 -28.42 17.82
N ALA A 135 24.40 -27.62 18.70
CA ALA A 135 25.82 -27.62 19.11
C ALA A 135 26.77 -26.75 18.24
N GLN A 136 27.71 -25.96 18.78
CA GLN A 136 28.23 -25.73 20.14
C GLN A 136 29.07 -24.43 20.05
N ALA A 137 28.79 -23.37 20.80
CA ALA A 137 29.44 -22.99 22.06
C ALA A 137 30.99 -23.06 22.09
N VAL A 138 31.63 -21.89 22.16
CA VAL A 138 32.75 -21.64 23.10
C VAL A 138 32.61 -20.21 23.65
N ALA A 139 32.48 -20.12 24.97
CA ALA A 139 32.66 -18.92 25.79
C ALA A 139 34.16 -18.51 25.77
N THR A 140 34.61 -17.30 26.09
CA THR A 140 34.46 -16.49 27.32
C THR A 140 35.19 -15.17 26.99
N GLU A 141 34.74 -13.99 27.37
CA GLU A 141 35.20 -13.30 28.58
C GLU A 141 34.28 -12.12 28.96
N GLN A 142 34.36 -11.81 30.24
CA GLN A 142 33.41 -11.14 31.12
C GLN A 142 33.84 -9.68 31.37
N ALA A 143 32.92 -8.91 31.96
CA ALA A 143 33.00 -7.52 32.45
C ALA A 143 32.72 -6.45 31.37
N ASP A 144 31.79 -5.51 31.55
CA ASP A 144 31.39 -4.82 32.78
C ASP A 144 29.94 -4.33 32.66
N GLU A 145 29.16 -4.48 33.73
CA GLU A 145 27.87 -3.78 33.88
C GLU A 145 28.12 -2.28 34.11
N PRO A 146 27.12 -1.44 33.85
CA PRO A 146 26.53 -0.84 35.05
C PRO A 146 25.00 -0.80 35.00
N LYS A 147 24.43 -1.37 36.06
CA LYS A 147 23.38 -0.82 36.93
C LYS A 147 22.18 -0.13 36.27
N GLN A 148 21.04 -0.81 36.40
CA GLN A 148 19.76 -0.18 36.70
C GLN A 148 19.90 0.72 37.94
N ASP A 149 19.52 1.98 37.81
CA ASP A 149 18.32 2.55 38.43
C ASP A 149 18.43 4.08 38.38
N GLU A 150 17.46 4.73 37.76
CA GLU A 150 16.83 5.89 38.38
C GLU A 150 15.54 6.27 37.63
N ALA A 151 14.45 6.24 38.39
CA ALA A 151 13.19 6.87 38.05
C ALA A 151 13.42 8.36 37.77
N GLY A 152 13.31 8.77 36.50
CA GLY A 152 13.45 10.16 36.08
C GLY A 152 12.28 10.57 35.20
N SER A 153 11.31 11.27 35.80
CA SER A 153 10.26 12.13 35.22
C SER A 153 9.61 11.78 33.87
N PRO A 154 8.27 11.76 33.79
CA PRO A 154 7.59 11.78 32.49
C PRO A 154 7.91 13.12 31.81
N ASP A 155 8.20 13.09 30.51
CA ASP A 155 8.32 14.26 29.63
C ASP A 155 9.62 15.06 29.67
N ASN A 156 10.74 14.40 29.33
CA ASN A 156 11.91 15.14 28.84
C ASN A 156 11.69 15.49 27.35
N PRO A 157 11.48 16.77 26.98
CA PRO A 157 11.11 17.18 25.61
C PRO A 157 12.17 16.83 24.57
N TYR A 158 13.45 16.74 24.97
CA TYR A 158 14.55 16.33 24.11
C TYR A 158 14.49 14.85 23.72
N GLN A 159 14.03 13.97 24.62
CA GLN A 159 13.83 12.55 24.30
C GLN A 159 12.66 12.36 23.32
N ARG A 160 11.58 13.15 23.47
CA ARG A 160 10.48 13.16 22.49
C ARG A 160 10.95 13.65 21.11
N MET A 161 11.77 14.70 21.04
CA MET A 161 12.35 15.16 19.77
C MET A 161 13.26 14.11 19.12
N ALA A 162 14.08 13.40 19.90
CA ALA A 162 14.93 12.33 19.38
C ALA A 162 14.10 11.17 18.82
N GLN A 163 13.07 10.71 19.55
CA GLN A 163 12.15 9.68 19.08
C GLN A 163 11.36 10.12 17.84
N ASP A 164 10.87 11.37 17.80
CA ASP A 164 10.18 11.91 16.63
C ASP A 164 11.09 12.02 15.40
N ALA A 165 12.38 12.35 15.60
CA ALA A 165 13.36 12.38 14.52
C ALA A 165 13.64 10.98 13.97
N GLU A 166 13.74 9.98 14.86
CA GLU A 166 13.94 8.58 14.47
C GLU A 166 12.73 8.01 13.72
N VAL A 167 11.51 8.29 14.19
CA VAL A 167 10.26 7.91 13.50
C VAL A 167 10.16 8.60 12.13
N LYS A 168 10.50 9.89 12.04
CA LYS A 168 10.51 10.61 10.74
C LYS A 168 11.55 10.05 9.77
N LEU A 169 12.72 9.66 10.26
CA LEU A 169 13.77 9.06 9.41
C LEU A 169 13.36 7.68 8.92
N ALA A 170 12.73 6.86 9.78
CA ALA A 170 12.18 5.57 9.42
C ALA A 170 11.05 5.71 8.38
N ASP A 171 10.15 6.68 8.55
CA ASP A 171 9.08 6.98 7.60
C ASP A 171 9.62 7.49 6.25
N ALA A 172 10.62 8.37 6.27
CA ALA A 172 11.28 8.86 5.06
C ALA A 172 11.96 7.71 4.29
N SER A 173 12.61 6.80 5.02
CA SER A 173 13.25 5.61 4.43
C SER A 173 12.22 4.67 3.80
N ARG A 174 11.10 4.40 4.48
CA ARG A 174 10.00 3.59 3.92
C ARG A 174 9.41 4.20 2.66
N ARG A 175 9.20 5.52 2.63
CA ARG A 175 8.72 6.23 1.43
C ARG A 175 9.72 6.21 0.28
N GLY A 176 11.02 6.29 0.58
CA GLY A 176 12.08 6.18 -0.42
C GLY A 176 12.06 4.83 -1.14
N VAL A 177 12.00 3.74 -0.37
CA VAL A 177 11.94 2.38 -0.92
C VAL A 177 10.65 2.15 -1.71
N SER A 178 9.50 2.63 -1.23
CA SER A 178 8.24 2.49 -1.97
C SER A 178 8.24 3.29 -3.28
N SER A 179 8.80 4.51 -3.27
CA SER A 179 8.91 5.33 -4.49
C SER A 179 9.84 4.69 -5.52
N GLN A 180 10.96 4.10 -5.08
CA GLN A 180 11.85 3.36 -5.96
C GLN A 180 11.14 2.14 -6.56
N ALA A 181 10.46 1.33 -5.74
CA ALA A 181 9.71 0.18 -6.21
C ALA A 181 8.59 0.55 -7.21
N ASP A 182 7.96 1.71 -7.04
CA ASP A 182 6.97 2.23 -7.98
C ASP A 182 7.62 2.63 -9.33
N ARG A 183 8.80 3.26 -9.31
CA ARG A 183 9.54 3.62 -10.55
C ARG A 183 10.04 2.40 -11.30
N ASP A 184 10.57 1.41 -10.59
CA ASP A 184 11.07 0.17 -11.18
C ASP A 184 9.93 -0.58 -11.85
N PHE A 185 8.78 -0.68 -11.17
CA PHE A 185 7.57 -1.27 -11.74
C PHE A 185 7.12 -0.55 -13.03
N LEU A 186 7.05 0.78 -13.03
CA LEU A 186 6.62 1.53 -14.22
C LEU A 186 7.63 1.39 -15.37
N THR A 187 8.93 1.33 -15.07
CA THR A 187 10.00 1.13 -16.06
C THR A 187 9.86 -0.24 -16.73
N ASP A 188 9.63 -1.28 -15.94
CA ASP A 188 9.37 -2.63 -16.43
C ASP A 188 8.14 -2.70 -17.33
N VAL A 189 7.03 -2.07 -16.92
CA VAL A 189 5.80 -2.07 -17.70
C VAL A 189 5.96 -1.27 -18.99
N ARG A 190 6.67 -0.13 -18.95
CA ARG A 190 7.01 0.63 -20.16
C ARG A 190 7.82 -0.21 -21.14
N GLY A 191 8.81 -0.96 -20.64
CA GLY A 191 9.59 -1.91 -21.43
C GLY A 191 8.71 -2.96 -22.11
N LEU A 192 7.78 -3.55 -21.35
CA LEU A 192 6.85 -4.55 -21.86
C LEU A 192 5.90 -3.99 -22.94
N ALA A 193 5.34 -2.80 -22.71
CA ALA A 193 4.46 -2.15 -23.69
C ALA A 193 5.20 -1.80 -25.00
N ASN A 194 6.45 -1.32 -24.90
CA ASN A 194 7.31 -1.08 -26.06
C ASN A 194 7.62 -2.36 -26.83
N GLN A 195 7.83 -3.47 -26.11
CA GLN A 195 8.05 -4.77 -26.73
C GLN A 195 6.82 -5.27 -27.48
N ILE A 196 5.63 -5.16 -26.89
CA ILE A 196 4.35 -5.50 -27.57
C ILE A 196 4.18 -4.62 -28.81
N LYS A 197 4.45 -3.32 -28.72
CA LYS A 197 4.38 -2.39 -29.85
C LYS A 197 5.34 -2.78 -30.98
N ALA A 198 6.57 -3.16 -30.66
CA ALA A 198 7.55 -3.60 -31.66
C ALA A 198 7.10 -4.89 -32.36
N MET A 199 6.58 -5.86 -31.62
CA MET A 199 6.04 -7.10 -32.18
C MET A 199 4.81 -6.86 -33.06
N ALA A 200 3.93 -5.93 -32.67
CA ALA A 200 2.78 -5.54 -33.48
C ALA A 200 3.20 -4.90 -34.81
N LYS A 201 4.21 -4.01 -34.79
CA LYS A 201 4.77 -3.42 -36.02
C LYS A 201 5.42 -4.47 -36.92
N GLN A 202 6.15 -5.41 -36.34
CA GLN A 202 6.74 -6.52 -37.09
C GLN A 202 5.66 -7.40 -37.72
N ALA A 203 4.60 -7.71 -36.96
CA ALA A 203 3.45 -8.46 -37.47
C ALA A 203 2.83 -7.71 -38.66
N PHE A 204 2.54 -6.41 -38.51
CA PHE A 204 1.99 -5.57 -39.59
C PHE A 204 2.83 -5.63 -40.87
N ALA A 205 4.16 -5.51 -40.75
CA ALA A 205 5.08 -5.57 -41.89
C ALA A 205 5.15 -6.96 -42.54
N SER A 206 4.99 -8.03 -41.76
CA SER A 206 5.10 -9.42 -42.23
C SER A 206 3.82 -9.99 -42.85
N LYS A 207 2.66 -9.40 -42.56
CA LYS A 207 1.37 -9.94 -43.02
C LYS A 207 0.96 -9.38 -44.39
N ALA A 208 0.54 -10.27 -45.27
CA ALA A 208 -0.04 -9.92 -46.57
C ALA A 208 -1.57 -9.72 -46.48
N ASP A 209 -2.24 -10.43 -45.56
CA ASP A 209 -3.69 -10.37 -45.40
C ASP A 209 -4.11 -9.02 -44.77
N PRO A 210 -5.05 -8.26 -45.40
CA PRO A 210 -5.55 -7.01 -44.85
C PRO A 210 -6.26 -7.16 -43.50
N VAL A 211 -6.86 -8.31 -43.18
CA VAL A 211 -7.51 -8.54 -41.88
C VAL A 211 -6.46 -8.61 -40.78
N GLU A 212 -5.41 -9.41 -40.98
CA GLU A 212 -4.32 -9.55 -40.01
C GLU A 212 -3.54 -8.23 -39.82
N ARG A 213 -3.46 -7.39 -40.85
CA ARG A 213 -2.90 -6.03 -40.73
C ARG A 213 -3.73 -5.14 -39.80
N ARG A 214 -5.07 -5.17 -39.90
CA ARG A 214 -5.95 -4.42 -38.99
C ARG A 214 -5.82 -4.91 -37.55
N ASP A 215 -5.66 -6.21 -37.36
CA ASP A 215 -5.40 -6.77 -36.03
C ASP A 215 -4.07 -6.27 -35.47
N ALA A 216 -3.02 -6.20 -36.30
CA ALA A 216 -1.71 -5.67 -35.91
C ALA A 216 -1.75 -4.17 -35.59
N GLU A 217 -2.49 -3.36 -36.35
CA GLU A 217 -2.74 -1.94 -36.04
C GLU A 217 -3.49 -1.79 -34.70
N THR A 218 -4.47 -2.66 -34.45
CA THR A 218 -5.22 -2.68 -33.19
C THR A 218 -4.31 -3.01 -32.01
N ALA A 219 -3.37 -3.94 -32.19
CA ALA A 219 -2.36 -4.26 -31.20
C ALA A 219 -1.41 -3.10 -30.94
N GLU A 220 -0.94 -2.41 -31.98
CA GLU A 220 -0.11 -1.21 -31.84
C GLU A 220 -0.85 -0.10 -31.08
N LYS A 221 -2.11 0.17 -31.42
CA LYS A 221 -2.94 1.16 -30.73
C LYS A 221 -3.14 0.80 -29.25
N ALA A 222 -3.43 -0.47 -28.96
CA ALA A 222 -3.59 -0.94 -27.59
C ALA A 222 -2.29 -0.79 -26.78
N ALA A 223 -1.12 -1.06 -27.40
CA ALA A 223 0.18 -0.87 -26.75
C ALA A 223 0.48 0.62 -26.50
N ALA A 224 0.11 1.51 -27.43
CA ALA A 224 0.21 2.95 -27.23
C ALA A 224 -0.68 3.45 -26.08
N ASP A 225 -1.90 2.92 -25.97
CA ASP A 225 -2.79 3.22 -24.85
C ASP A 225 -2.23 2.73 -23.50
N ALA A 226 -1.56 1.58 -23.49
CA ALA A 226 -0.87 1.07 -22.30
C ALA A 226 0.29 1.99 -21.89
N LEU A 227 1.10 2.47 -22.85
CA LEU A 227 2.16 3.45 -22.58
C LEU A 227 1.61 4.75 -21.99
N LYS A 228 0.50 5.25 -22.54
CA LYS A 228 -0.18 6.44 -22.00
C LYS A 228 -0.61 6.23 -20.56
N ALA A 229 -1.18 5.06 -20.24
CA ALA A 229 -1.57 4.72 -18.88
C ALA A 229 -0.37 4.64 -17.91
N VAL A 230 0.80 4.20 -18.39
CA VAL A 230 2.04 4.21 -17.60
C VAL A 230 2.51 5.64 -17.32
N ASP A 231 2.43 6.54 -18.29
CA ASP A 231 2.81 7.94 -18.11
C ASP A 231 1.85 8.67 -17.17
N ASP A 232 0.55 8.40 -17.27
CA ASP A 232 -0.45 8.93 -16.36
C ASP A 232 -0.25 8.37 -14.94
N ALA A 233 0.04 7.07 -14.80
CA ALA A 233 0.42 6.46 -13.52
C ALA A 233 1.69 7.09 -12.93
N SER A 234 2.71 7.33 -13.76
CA SER A 234 3.96 7.97 -13.35
C SER A 234 3.72 9.38 -12.83
N LYS A 235 2.85 10.16 -13.48
CA LYS A 235 2.49 11.51 -13.02
C LYS A 235 1.75 11.43 -11.69
N ASN A 236 0.76 10.55 -11.56
CA ASN A 236 -0.04 10.41 -10.35
C ASN A 236 0.79 9.98 -9.13
N LEU A 237 1.70 9.01 -9.33
CA LEU A 237 2.60 8.53 -8.26
C LEU A 237 3.65 9.59 -7.86
N ASN A 238 4.07 10.45 -8.79
CA ASN A 238 4.99 11.55 -8.49
C ASN A 238 4.29 12.72 -7.77
N VAL A 239 3.04 13.01 -8.13
CA VAL A 239 2.22 14.07 -7.50
C VAL A 239 1.75 13.65 -6.10
N GLY A 240 1.42 12.38 -5.89
CA GLY A 240 1.05 11.83 -4.57
C GLY A 240 2.18 11.89 -3.52
N GLY A 241 3.43 12.07 -3.94
CA GLY A 241 4.58 12.30 -3.05
C GLY A 241 4.66 13.71 -2.47
N ILE A 242 3.86 14.67 -2.98
CA ILE A 242 3.96 16.11 -2.63
C ILE A 242 2.86 16.54 -1.63
N SER A 243 1.90 15.69 -1.28
CA SER A 243 0.74 16.13 -0.47
C SER A 243 0.97 16.15 1.05
N LEU A 244 0.77 17.35 1.60
CA LEU A 244 0.42 17.75 2.99
C LEU A 244 1.50 17.63 4.08
N THR A 245 2.40 18.62 4.11
CA THR A 245 2.79 19.27 5.37
C THR A 245 2.03 20.59 5.47
N VAL A 246 0.81 20.56 6.00
CA VAL A 246 0.13 21.74 6.54
C VAL A 246 -0.43 21.34 7.90
#